data_AF-A0A9D8L0A8-F1
#
_entry.id   AF-A0A9D8L0A8-F1
#
_cell.length_a   1.000
_cell.length_b   1.000
_cell.length_c   1.000
_cell.angle_alpha   90.00
_cell.angle_beta   90.00
_cell.angle_gamma   90.00
#
_symmetry.space_group_name_H-M   'P 1'
#
loop_
_entity.id
_entity.type
_entity.pdbx_description
1 polymer ?
#
loop_
_entity_poly.entity_id
_entity_poly.type
_entity_poly.pdbx_seq_one_letter_code
_entity_poly.pdbx_strand_id
1 'polypeptide(L)' 'MAATKDTPASRIAAANRRARFNYEIGQTYEAGIALTGTEVKSLREGRSSISDAYAGEKNGEMWLYNAYIP' A
#
# COMPACT_ATOMS: atom_id res chain seq x y z
N MET A 1 -26.24 -20.46 17.23
CA MET A 1 -24.82 -20.45 17.60
C MET A 1 -24.19 -19.22 16.98
N ALA A 2 -23.75 -18.28 17.81
CA ALA A 2 -23.29 -16.95 17.40
C ALA A 2 -21.77 -16.93 17.20
N ALA A 3 -21.37 -16.31 16.09
CA ALA A 3 -20.10 -15.66 15.76
C ALA A 3 -18.76 -16.36 16.04
N THR A 4 -18.02 -16.62 14.95
CA THR A 4 -16.69 -16.02 14.76
C THR A 4 -16.66 -15.39 13.39
N LYS A 5 -16.81 -14.05 13.33
CA LYS A 5 -16.57 -13.29 12.10
C LYS A 5 -15.11 -13.56 11.70
N ASP A 6 -14.90 -14.07 10.50
CA ASP A 6 -13.58 -14.16 9.88
C ASP A 6 -12.90 -12.79 10.03
N THR A 7 -11.89 -12.74 10.89
CA THR A 7 -10.92 -11.65 10.93
C THR A 7 -10.50 -11.43 9.48
N PRO A 8 -10.71 -10.25 8.86
CA PRO A 8 -10.24 -10.05 7.51
C PRO A 8 -8.72 -10.12 7.56
N ALA A 9 -8.20 -11.31 7.26
CA ALA A 9 -6.79 -11.56 7.08
C ALA A 9 -6.30 -10.46 6.14
N SER A 10 -5.28 -9.72 6.59
CA SER A 10 -4.66 -8.61 5.88
C SER A 10 -4.38 -9.03 4.44
N ARG A 11 -5.35 -8.78 3.56
CA ARG A 11 -5.26 -9.15 2.15
C ARG A 11 -4.39 -8.07 1.58
N ILE A 12 -3.17 -8.45 1.20
CA ILE A 12 -2.19 -7.55 0.60
C ILE A 12 -2.87 -6.85 -0.58
N ALA A 13 -3.21 -5.57 -0.41
CA ALA A 13 -3.98 -4.80 -1.39
C ALA A 13 -3.10 -4.43 -2.60
N ALA A 14 -1.83 -4.14 -2.32
CA ALA A 14 -0.78 -3.92 -3.31
C ALA A 14 0.57 -4.33 -2.70
N ALA A 15 1.45 -4.91 -3.52
CA ALA A 15 2.83 -5.16 -3.11
C ALA A 15 3.78 -4.86 -4.27
N ASN A 16 4.81 -4.05 -4.00
CA ASN A 16 5.87 -3.81 -4.96
C ASN A 16 6.86 -5.00 -4.93
N ARG A 17 6.68 -5.96 -5.83
CA ARG A 17 7.58 -7.12 -5.97
C ARG A 17 8.91 -6.74 -6.64
N ARG A 18 8.92 -5.71 -7.50
CA ARG A 18 10.13 -5.24 -8.19
C ARG A 18 11.13 -4.63 -7.22
N ALA A 19 10.66 -3.89 -6.22
CA ALA A 19 11.53 -3.30 -5.19
C ALA A 19 12.38 -4.36 -4.47
N ARG A 20 11.80 -5.54 -4.17
CA ARG A 20 12.51 -6.66 -3.53
C ARG A 20 13.50 -7.40 -4.43
N PHE A 21 13.36 -7.27 -5.76
CA PHE A 21 14.24 -7.92 -6.72
C PHE A 21 15.41 -7.02 -7.12
N ASN A 22 15.14 -5.72 -7.31
CA ASN A 22 16.13 -4.76 -7.78
C ASN A 22 16.99 -4.16 -6.65
N TYR A 23 16.50 -4.18 -5.41
CA TYR A 23 17.15 -3.53 -4.29
C TYR A 23 17.23 -4.44 -3.07
N GLU A 24 18.30 -4.26 -2.29
CA GLU A 24 18.42 -4.86 -0.96
C GLU A 24 17.76 -3.94 0.07
N ILE A 25 16.78 -4.47 0.81
CA ILE A 25 16.05 -3.71 1.82
C ILE A 25 16.84 -3.78 3.13
N GLY A 26 17.50 -2.68 3.51
CA GLY A 26 18.22 -2.59 4.79
C GLY A 26 17.29 -2.37 5.99
N GLN A 27 16.36 -1.41 5.88
CA GLN A 27 15.40 -1.09 6.94
C GLN A 27 14.00 -0.90 6.37
N THR A 28 13.00 -1.35 7.12
CA THR A 28 11.59 -1.20 6.80
C THR A 28 10.93 -0.24 7.78
N TYR A 29 10.21 0.73 7.27
CA TYR A 29 9.42 1.67 8.04
C TYR A 29 7.93 1.43 7.78
N GLU A 30 7.10 1.59 8.80
CA GLU A 30 5.66 1.54 8.68
C GLU A 30 5.10 2.97 8.62
N ALA A 31 4.25 3.23 7.63
CA ALA A 31 3.62 4.54 7.42
C ALA A 31 2.16 4.37 7.04
N GLY A 32 1.34 5.36 7.39
CA GLY A 32 -0.05 5.46 6.96
C GLY A 32 -0.19 6.47 5.82
N ILE A 33 -0.93 6.10 4.77
CA ILE A 33 -1.27 7.01 3.67
C ILE A 33 -2.73 7.43 3.85
N ALA A 34 -2.99 8.73 3.79
CA ALA A 34 -4.35 9.25 3.77
C ALA A 34 -4.95 9.04 2.37
N LEU A 35 -6.03 8.26 2.28
CA LEU A 35 -6.73 7.94 1.04
C LEU A 35 -8.17 8.44 1.10
N THR A 36 -8.73 8.71 -0.08
CA THR A 36 -10.13 9.06 -0.25
C THR A 36 -11.01 7.82 -0.36
N GLY A 37 -12.31 7.95 -0.07
CA GLY A 37 -13.23 6.81 0.04
C GLY A 37 -13.32 5.93 -1.23
N THR A 38 -13.13 6.52 -2.41
CA THR A 38 -13.06 5.81 -3.70
C THR A 38 -11.81 4.94 -3.82
N GLU A 39 -10.64 5.45 -3.43
CA GLU A 39 -9.37 4.73 -3.48
C GLU A 39 -9.37 3.52 -2.52
N VAL A 40 -10.00 3.67 -1.35
CA VAL A 40 -10.18 2.58 -0.39
C VAL A 40 -10.97 1.41 -1.00
N LYS A 41 -11.97 1.72 -1.84
CA LYS A 41 -12.76 0.69 -2.52
C LYS A 41 -11.91 -0.05 -3.57
N SER A 42 -11.13 0.68 -4.37
CA SER A 42 -10.24 0.10 -5.39
C SER A 42 -9.14 -0.78 -4.82
N LEU A 43 -8.57 -0.40 -3.66
CA LEU A 43 -7.61 -1.23 -2.92
C LEU A 43 -8.24 -2.53 -2.40
N ARG A 44 -9.49 -2.48 -1.93
CA ARG A 44 -10.24 -3.69 -1.51
C ARG A 44 -10.52 -4.63 -2.69
N GLU A 45 -10.71 -4.09 -3.88
CA GLU A 45 -10.87 -4.85 -5.12
C GLU A 45 -9.54 -5.37 -5.68
N GLY A 46 -8.40 -5.03 -5.07
CA GLY A 46 -7.07 -5.48 -5.49
C GLY A 46 -6.57 -4.83 -6.79
N ARG A 47 -7.19 -3.72 -7.22
CA ARG A 47 -6.86 -3.03 -8.48
C ARG A 47 -5.84 -1.92 -8.28
N SER A 48 -4.80 -2.13 -7.49
CA SER A 48 -3.77 -1.11 -7.24
C SER A 48 -2.39 -1.58 -7.71
N SER A 49 -1.62 -0.67 -8.31
CA SER A 49 -0.27 -0.94 -8.79
C SER A 49 0.71 0.08 -8.20
N ILE A 50 1.69 -0.43 -7.46
CA ILE A 50 2.76 0.37 -6.84
C ILE A 50 4.15 -0.08 -7.32
N SER A 51 4.21 -0.75 -8.49
CA SER A 51 5.43 -1.39 -9.00
C SER A 51 6.60 -0.41 -9.19
N ASP A 52 6.29 0.82 -9.58
CA ASP A 52 7.27 1.88 -9.86
C ASP A 52 7.09 3.07 -8.91
N ALA A 53 6.39 2.86 -7.79
CA ALA A 53 6.15 3.86 -6.78
C ALA A 53 7.38 4.03 -5.86
N TYR A 54 7.63 5.27 -5.42
CA TYR A 54 8.70 5.61 -4.49
C TYR A 54 8.23 6.63 -3.45
N ALA A 55 8.80 6.59 -2.25
CA ALA A 55 8.55 7.60 -1.22
C ALA A 55 9.58 8.73 -1.37
N GLY A 56 9.11 9.97 -1.28
CA GLY A 56 9.96 11.17 -1.29
C GLY A 56 9.53 12.14 -0.20
N GLU A 57 10.49 12.92 0.30
CA GLU A 57 10.19 14.03 1.20
C GLU A 57 9.66 15.22 0.39
N LYS A 58 8.57 15.83 0.86
CA LYS A 58 8.08 17.11 0.36
C LYS A 58 7.59 17.94 1.54
N ASN A 59 8.22 19.09 1.74
CA ASN A 59 7.89 20.06 2.78
C ASN A 59 7.85 19.46 4.21
N GLY A 60 8.78 18.56 4.54
CA GLY A 60 8.81 17.90 5.85
C GLY A 60 7.82 16.74 6.02
N GLU A 61 7.08 16.38 4.97
CA GLU A 61 6.17 15.22 4.96
C GLU A 61 6.68 14.14 3.99
N MET A 62 6.39 12.88 4.28
CA MET A 62 6.64 11.79 3.34
C MET A 62 5.45 11.61 2.40
N TRP A 63 5.72 11.67 1.11
CA TRP A 63 4.75 11.51 0.05
C TRP A 63 5.08 10.27 -0.78
N LEU A 64 4.04 9.50 -1.14
CA LEU A 64 4.17 8.39 -2.07
C LEU A 64 3.93 8.91 -3.50
N TYR A 65 4.95 8.77 -4.34
CA TYR A 65 4.91 9.15 -5.74
C TYR A 65 4.76 7.93 -6.63
N ASN A 66 4.15 8.15 -7.80
CA ASN A 66 4.05 7.17 -8.88
C ASN A 66 3.32 5.87 -8.48
N ALA A 67 2.42 5.97 -7.49
CA ALA A 67 1.46 4.93 -7.15
C ALA A 67 0.18 5.12 -7.96
N TYR A 68 -0.31 4.02 -8.54
CA TYR A 68 -1.56 4.03 -9.31
C TYR A 68 -2.65 3.31 -8.52
N ILE A 69 -3.64 4.09 -8.06
CA ILE A 69 -4.83 3.62 -7.37
C ILE A 69 -6.03 4.25 -8.10
N PRO A 70 -6.85 3.45 -8.80
CA PRO A 70 -8.02 3.93 -9.50
C PRO A 70 -9.19 4.29 -8.57
#